data_AF-T0N8I9-F1
#
_entry.id   AF-T0N8I9-F1
#
_cell.length_a   1.000
_cell.length_b   1.000
_cell.length_c   1.000
_cell.angle_alpha   90.00
_cell.angle_beta   90.00
_cell.angle_gamma   90.00
#
_symmetry.space_group_name_H-M   'P 1'
#
loop_
_entity.id
_entity.type
_entity.pdbx_description
1 polymer ?
#
loop_
_entity_poly.entity_id
_entity_poly.type
_entity_poly.pdbx_seq_one_letter_code
_entity_poly.pdbx_strand_id
1 'polypeptide(L)'
;MKGLPVKYKVFFISVYIITLVTFIYSVLIGNISFNISSYRNVIFFVVLTALTETFTVHYNEMSFSTTFAITIATYILFGAFETTVVFIIGFLARVLKLEDGSYNHLFNSPLYGTLFNCCILVLPIFIADYFYVFFSRSLWCR
;
A
#
# COMPACT_ATOMS: atom_id res chain seq x y z
N MET A 1 2.76 -13.28 -16.83
CA MET A 1 4.19 -13.51 -16.50
C MET A 1 4.87 -14.42 -17.53
N LYS A 2 4.73 -14.15 -18.83
CA LYS A 2 5.46 -14.90 -19.86
C LYS A 2 6.88 -14.31 -19.98
N GLY A 3 7.91 -15.14 -20.10
CA GLY A 3 9.31 -14.71 -20.22
C GLY A 3 10.11 -14.55 -18.91
N LEU A 4 9.47 -14.55 -17.73
CA LEU A 4 10.19 -14.43 -16.45
C LEU A 4 10.82 -15.77 -16.01
N PRO A 5 12.05 -15.76 -15.46
CA PRO A 5 12.65 -16.91 -14.80
C PRO A 5 11.78 -17.44 -13.65
N VAL A 6 11.83 -18.76 -13.42
CA VAL A 6 10.98 -19.46 -12.43
C VAL A 6 11.14 -18.88 -11.02
N LYS A 7 12.37 -18.51 -10.61
CA LYS A 7 12.65 -17.93 -9.29
C LYS A 7 11.84 -16.66 -9.02
N TYR A 8 11.77 -15.74 -9.99
CA TYR A 8 10.98 -14.52 -9.84
C TYR A 8 9.49 -14.83 -9.75
N LYS A 9 8.99 -15.77 -10.57
CA LYS A 9 7.58 -16.17 -10.51
C LYS A 9 7.17 -16.67 -9.12
N VAL A 10 8.00 -17.52 -8.52
CA VAL A 10 7.78 -18.02 -7.16
C VAL A 10 7.74 -16.88 -6.15
N PHE A 11 8.64 -15.91 -6.26
CA PHE A 11 8.68 -14.75 -5.36
C PHE A 11 7.44 -13.85 -5.48
N PHE A 12 7.00 -13.53 -6.69
CA PHE A 12 5.75 -12.78 -6.91
C PHE A 12 4.55 -13.51 -6.29
N ILE A 13 4.44 -14.82 -6.56
CA ILE A 13 3.35 -15.66 -6.06
C ILE A 13 3.39 -15.73 -4.52
N SER A 14 4.57 -15.86 -3.92
CA SER A 14 4.67 -15.92 -2.46
C SER A 14 4.21 -14.63 -1.80
N VAL A 15 4.55 -13.46 -2.36
CA VAL A 15 4.09 -12.17 -1.84
C VAL A 15 2.57 -12.02 -1.99
N TYR A 16 1.98 -12.47 -3.10
CA TYR A 16 0.53 -12.48 -3.27
C TYR A 16 -0.18 -13.34 -2.22
N ILE A 17 0.33 -14.57 -2.03
CA ILE A 17 -0.24 -15.50 -1.05
C ILE A 17 -0.12 -14.92 0.36
N ILE A 18 1.05 -14.41 0.75
CA ILE A 18 1.26 -13.83 2.08
C ILE A 18 0.31 -12.65 2.31
N THR A 19 0.19 -11.74 1.35
CA THR A 19 -0.69 -10.57 1.47
C THR A 19 -2.16 -10.96 1.56
N LEU A 20 -2.58 -11.96 0.80
CA LEU A 20 -3.94 -12.47 0.82
C LEU A 20 -4.25 -13.17 2.15
N VAL A 21 -3.32 -13.98 2.66
CA VAL A 21 -3.46 -14.66 3.96
C VAL A 21 -3.53 -13.65 5.10
N THR A 22 -2.65 -12.62 5.12
CA THR A 22 -2.69 -11.59 6.15
C THR A 22 -3.97 -10.76 6.09
N PHE A 23 -4.44 -10.41 4.89
CA PHE A 23 -5.72 -9.72 4.73
C PHE A 23 -6.90 -10.54 5.27
N ILE A 24 -7.03 -11.81 4.86
CA ILE A 24 -8.09 -12.69 5.35
C ILE A 24 -8.02 -12.83 6.86
N TYR A 25 -6.83 -13.02 7.41
CA TYR A 25 -6.63 -13.13 8.85
C TYR A 25 -7.07 -11.86 9.61
N SER A 26 -6.68 -10.67 9.13
CA SER A 26 -7.10 -9.40 9.72
C SER A 26 -8.62 -9.17 9.67
N VAL A 27 -9.28 -9.62 8.60
CA VAL A 27 -10.74 -9.59 8.49
C VAL A 27 -11.40 -10.57 9.46
N LEU A 28 -10.90 -11.81 9.57
CA LEU A 28 -11.47 -12.84 10.46
C LEU A 28 -11.39 -12.48 11.94
N ILE A 29 -10.35 -11.76 12.38
CA ILE A 29 -10.23 -11.28 13.77
C ILE A 29 -11.21 -10.13 14.05
N GLY A 30 -11.81 -9.54 13.02
CA GLY A 30 -12.68 -8.37 13.14
C GLY A 30 -11.92 -7.07 13.41
N ASN A 31 -10.62 -7.01 13.11
CA ASN A 31 -9.81 -5.80 13.28
C ASN A 31 -10.10 -4.76 12.21
N ILE A 32 -10.65 -5.18 11.07
CA ILE A 32 -10.98 -4.32 9.95
C ILE A 32 -12.49 -4.05 9.93
N SER A 33 -12.88 -2.79 10.15
CA SER A 33 -14.22 -2.31 9.85
C SER A 33 -14.31 -1.89 8.38
N PHE A 34 -15.37 -2.33 7.70
CA PHE A 34 -15.64 -1.97 6.29
C PHE A 34 -16.40 -0.64 6.15
N ASN A 35 -16.36 0.20 7.20
CA ASN A 35 -17.08 1.47 7.18
C ASN A 35 -16.15 2.59 6.70
N ILE A 36 -16.65 3.44 5.81
CA ILE A 36 -15.94 4.63 5.34
C ILE A 36 -16.47 5.83 6.12
N SER A 37 -15.62 6.39 6.96
CA SER A 37 -15.89 7.54 7.82
C SER A 37 -16.24 8.80 7.03
N SER A 38 -15.47 9.13 6.00
CA SER A 38 -15.69 10.31 5.16
C SER A 38 -15.07 10.16 3.77
N TYR A 39 -15.91 10.05 2.75
CA TYR A 39 -15.49 10.01 1.35
C TYR A 39 -14.63 11.21 0.94
N ARG A 40 -14.90 12.40 1.51
CA ARG A 40 -14.14 13.63 1.20
C ARG A 40 -12.69 13.51 1.66
N ASN A 41 -12.48 12.95 2.84
CA ASN A 41 -11.14 12.78 3.40
C ASN A 41 -10.38 11.70 2.63
N VAL A 42 -11.03 10.59 2.30
CA VAL A 42 -10.44 9.52 1.46
C VAL A 42 -9.97 10.07 0.12
N ILE A 43 -10.80 10.83 -0.59
CA ILE A 43 -10.43 11.43 -1.89
C ILE A 43 -9.24 12.39 -1.74
N PHE A 44 -9.23 13.23 -0.70
CA PHE A 44 -8.12 14.14 -0.43
C PHE A 44 -6.79 13.38 -0.25
N PHE A 45 -6.80 12.33 0.58
CA PHE A 45 -5.60 11.53 0.81
C PHE A 45 -5.19 10.68 -0.40
N VAL A 46 -6.13 10.24 -1.24
CA VAL A 46 -5.82 9.58 -2.53
C VAL A 46 -5.02 10.52 -3.43
N VAL A 47 -5.47 11.76 -3.59
CA VAL A 47 -4.76 12.76 -4.40
C VAL A 47 -3.37 13.04 -3.83
N LEU A 48 -3.28 13.18 -2.50
CA LEU A 48 -2.01 13.43 -1.82
C LEU A 48 -1.02 12.27 -2.04
N THR A 49 -1.47 11.02 -1.86
CA THR A 49 -0.66 9.81 -2.10
C THR A 49 -0.21 9.71 -3.55
N ALA A 50 -1.08 10.03 -4.52
CA ALA A 50 -0.74 10.00 -5.94
C ALA A 50 0.35 11.04 -6.29
N LEU A 51 0.29 12.23 -5.68
CA LEU A 51 1.31 13.26 -5.84
C LEU A 51 2.64 12.83 -5.23
N THR A 52 2.66 12.29 -4.00
CA THR A 52 3.91 11.85 -3.38
C THR A 52 4.55 10.65 -4.05
N GLU A 53 3.75 9.74 -4.62
CA GLU A 53 4.27 8.63 -5.42
C GLU A 53 4.80 9.09 -6.79
N THR A 54 4.32 10.23 -7.30
CA THR A 54 4.78 10.81 -8.56
C THR A 54 6.07 11.60 -8.36
N PHE A 55 6.19 12.32 -7.25
CA PHE A 55 7.34 13.16 -6.92
C PHE A 55 8.22 12.50 -5.86
N THR A 56 9.15 11.65 -6.30
CA THR A 56 10.24 11.18 -5.42
C THR A 56 11.19 12.33 -5.09
N VAL A 57 11.32 12.61 -3.80
CA VAL A 57 12.26 13.62 -3.29
C VAL A 57 13.60 12.94 -3.07
N HIS A 58 14.61 13.42 -3.81
CA HIS A 58 15.98 12.96 -3.69
C HIS A 58 16.80 13.94 -2.85
N TYR A 59 17.57 13.43 -1.89
CA TYR A 59 18.54 14.20 -1.12
C TYR A 59 19.80 13.36 -0.92
N ASN A 60 20.97 13.88 -1.34
CA ASN A 60 22.27 13.20 -1.27
C ASN A 60 22.22 11.73 -1.76
N GLU A 61 21.79 11.51 -2.99
CA GLU A 61 21.66 10.18 -3.65
C GLU A 61 20.69 9.20 -2.96
N MET A 62 20.04 9.58 -1.87
CA MET A 62 18.99 8.81 -1.22
C MET A 62 17.60 9.32 -1.60
N SER A 63 16.71 8.39 -1.91
CA SER A 63 15.28 8.67 -2.14
C SER A 63 14.54 8.57 -0.81
N PHE A 64 13.85 9.63 -0.41
CA PHE A 64 12.99 9.63 0.78
C PHE A 64 11.54 9.30 0.38
N SER A 65 10.92 8.33 1.07
CA SER A 65 9.52 7.99 0.85
C SER A 65 8.63 8.95 1.63
N THR A 66 8.20 10.02 0.97
CA THR A 66 7.16 10.93 1.47
C THR A 66 5.82 10.21 1.64
N THR A 67 5.55 9.22 0.79
CA THR A 67 4.36 8.36 0.86
C THR A 67 4.23 7.65 2.21
N PHE A 68 5.35 7.24 2.85
CA PHE A 68 5.32 6.58 4.15
C PHE A 68 4.71 7.45 5.26
N ALA A 69 4.99 8.75 5.27
CA ALA A 69 4.40 9.67 6.23
C ALA A 69 2.87 9.77 6.06
N ILE A 70 2.40 9.75 4.82
CA ILE A 70 0.97 9.70 4.51
C ILE A 70 0.36 8.39 4.99
N THR A 71 1.04 7.25 4.83
CA THR A 71 0.55 5.95 5.31
C THR A 71 0.26 5.97 6.81
N ILE A 72 1.19 6.51 7.60
CA ILE A 72 1.03 6.62 9.05
C ILE A 72 -0.16 7.55 9.38
N ALA A 73 -0.22 8.71 8.72
CA ALA A 73 -1.28 9.67 8.97
C ALA A 73 -2.67 9.09 8.65
N THR A 74 -2.84 8.43 7.51
CA THR A 74 -4.11 7.80 7.12
C THR A 74 -4.46 6.64 8.04
N TYR A 75 -3.47 5.86 8.48
CA TYR A 75 -3.69 4.73 9.37
C TYR A 75 -4.21 5.22 10.74
N ILE A 76 -3.61 6.26 11.31
CA ILE A 76 -4.04 6.83 12.59
C ILE A 76 -5.44 7.46 12.48
N LEU A 77 -5.75 8.12 11.37
CA LEU A 77 -7.02 8.83 11.19
C LEU A 77 -8.19 7.90 10.82
N PHE A 78 -7.94 6.87 10.02
CA PHE A 78 -9.00 6.09 9.36
C PHE A 78 -8.88 4.57 9.56
N GLY A 79 -7.78 4.08 10.12
CA GLY A 79 -7.51 2.66 10.31
C GLY A 79 -7.03 1.94 9.05
N ALA A 80 -6.87 0.61 9.16
CA ALA A 80 -6.23 -0.22 8.14
C ALA A 80 -6.96 -0.27 6.80
N PHE A 81 -8.29 -0.34 6.81
CA PHE A 81 -9.09 -0.54 5.59
C PHE A 81 -9.09 0.69 4.69
N GLU A 82 -9.50 1.84 5.23
CA GLU A 82 -9.50 3.09 4.48
C GLU A 82 -8.09 3.44 4.00
N THR A 83 -7.06 3.20 4.82
CA THR A 83 -5.65 3.40 4.41
C THR A 83 -5.28 2.52 3.23
N THR A 84 -5.67 1.24 3.25
CA THR A 84 -5.44 0.32 2.12
C THR A 84 -6.10 0.82 0.85
N VAL A 85 -7.35 1.29 0.94
CA VAL A 85 -8.10 1.86 -0.21
C VAL A 85 -7.41 3.11 -0.75
N VAL A 86 -7.04 4.04 0.14
CA VAL A 86 -6.32 5.28 -0.22
C VAL A 86 -5.03 4.95 -0.96
N PHE A 87 -4.25 3.99 -0.44
CA PHE A 87 -2.96 3.63 -1.01
C PHE A 87 -3.07 2.92 -2.35
N ILE A 88 -3.99 1.97 -2.49
CA ILE A 88 -4.20 1.28 -3.77
C ILE A 88 -4.64 2.30 -4.82
N ILE A 89 -5.66 3.12 -4.55
CA ILE A 89 -6.17 4.08 -5.54
C ILE A 89 -5.12 5.16 -5.84
N GLY A 90 -4.47 5.71 -4.82
CA GLY A 90 -3.43 6.72 -4.98
C GLY A 90 -2.24 6.20 -5.80
N PHE A 91 -1.81 4.97 -5.53
CA PHE A 91 -0.76 4.31 -6.30
C PHE A 91 -1.16 4.05 -7.75
N LEU A 92 -2.39 3.61 -8.01
CA LEU A 92 -2.89 3.38 -9.37
C LEU A 92 -3.01 4.69 -10.17
N ALA A 93 -3.28 5.80 -9.48
CA ALA A 93 -3.37 7.14 -10.07
C ALA A 93 -2.00 7.82 -10.31
N ARG A 94 -0.89 7.21 -9.87
CA ARG A 94 0.44 7.81 -10.00
C ARG A 94 0.88 7.89 -11.46
N VAL A 95 1.73 8.87 -11.75
CA VAL A 95 2.33 9.09 -13.07
C VAL A 95 3.84 9.10 -12.90
N LEU A 96 4.53 8.10 -13.45
CA LEU A 96 6.00 8.05 -13.37
C LEU A 96 6.61 8.56 -14.68
N LYS A 97 7.60 9.44 -14.58
CA LYS A 97 8.42 9.84 -15.74
C LYS A 97 9.63 8.91 -15.83
N LEU A 98 9.78 8.20 -16.95
CA LEU A 98 10.93 7.36 -17.25
C LEU A 98 12.11 8.20 -17.77
N GLU A 99 13.33 7.70 -17.63
CA GLU A 99 14.56 8.36 -18.09
C GLU A 99 14.54 8.66 -19.60
N ASP A 100 13.88 7.81 -20.38
CA ASP A 100 13.68 7.96 -21.82
C ASP A 100 12.68 9.08 -22.19
N GLY A 101 12.15 9.81 -21.21
CA GLY A 101 11.15 10.88 -21.40
C GLY A 101 9.71 10.40 -21.58
N SER A 102 9.48 9.07 -21.56
CA SER A 102 8.15 8.48 -21.62
C SER A 102 7.45 8.49 -20.26
N TYR A 103 6.11 8.47 -20.26
CA TYR A 103 5.31 8.41 -19.03
C TYR A 103 4.80 6.99 -18.81
N ASN A 104 5.07 6.44 -17.62
CA ASN A 104 4.52 5.17 -17.19
C ASN A 104 3.25 5.42 -16.36
N HIS A 105 2.15 4.83 -16.83
CA HIS A 105 0.85 4.88 -16.20
C HIS A 105 0.33 3.45 -15.99
N LEU A 106 -0.76 3.31 -15.21
CA LEU A 106 -1.42 2.03 -14.98
C LEU A 106 -1.63 1.22 -16.27
N PHE A 107 -2.09 1.88 -17.33
CA PHE A 107 -2.41 1.25 -18.63
C PHE A 107 -1.18 0.84 -19.46
N ASN A 108 0.00 1.39 -19.16
CA ASN A 108 1.25 1.07 -19.87
C ASN A 108 2.14 0.09 -19.07
N SER A 109 1.88 -0.06 -17.78
CA SER A 109 2.64 -0.93 -16.88
C SER A 109 2.19 -2.41 -16.96
N PRO A 110 3.12 -3.38 -16.83
CA PRO A 110 2.73 -4.79 -16.77
C PRO A 110 1.91 -5.08 -15.51
N LEU A 111 0.68 -5.60 -15.69
CA LEU A 111 -0.27 -5.87 -14.60
C LEU A 111 0.33 -6.70 -13.44
N TYR A 112 1.22 -7.65 -13.73
CA TYR A 112 1.87 -8.44 -12.67
C TYR A 112 2.84 -7.61 -11.82
N GLY A 113 3.50 -6.59 -12.37
CA GLY A 113 4.35 -5.69 -11.60
C GLY A 113 3.53 -4.74 -10.75
N THR A 114 2.42 -4.24 -11.30
CA THR A 114 1.51 -3.34 -10.59
C THR A 114 0.86 -4.02 -9.40
N LEU A 115 0.33 -5.23 -9.58
CA LEU A 115 -0.28 -5.99 -8.49
C LEU A 115 0.72 -6.27 -7.37
N PHE A 116 1.96 -6.62 -7.72
CA PHE A 116 3.04 -6.84 -6.76
C PHE A 116 3.38 -5.61 -5.94
N ASN A 117 3.47 -4.46 -6.59
CA ASN A 117 3.72 -3.21 -5.88
C ASN A 117 2.57 -2.86 -4.94
N CYS A 118 1.32 -3.07 -5.36
CA CYS A 118 0.16 -2.93 -4.47
C CYS A 118 0.28 -3.86 -3.25
N CYS A 119 0.64 -5.13 -3.44
CA CYS A 119 0.83 -6.05 -2.32
C CYS A 119 1.94 -5.61 -1.37
N ILE A 120 3.09 -5.17 -1.89
CA ILE A 120 4.19 -4.67 -1.06
C ILE A 120 3.81 -3.40 -0.29
N LEU A 121 2.99 -2.53 -0.86
CA LEU A 121 2.52 -1.32 -0.18
C LEU A 121 1.52 -1.62 0.94
N VAL A 122 0.66 -2.61 0.72
CA VAL A 122 -0.44 -2.93 1.63
C VAL A 122 -0.03 -3.90 2.74
N LEU A 123 0.90 -4.82 2.47
CA LEU A 123 1.34 -5.81 3.44
C LEU A 123 1.85 -5.20 4.77
N PRO A 124 2.67 -4.13 4.78
CA PRO A 124 3.09 -3.45 6.00
C PRO A 124 1.93 -2.86 6.80
N ILE A 125 0.86 -2.40 6.14
CA ILE A 125 -0.33 -1.84 6.81
C ILE A 125 -1.00 -2.95 7.63
N PHE A 126 -1.19 -4.14 7.05
CA PHE A 126 -1.82 -5.26 7.77
C PHE A 126 -0.94 -5.80 8.90
N ILE A 127 0.38 -5.89 8.70
CA ILE A 127 1.30 -6.31 9.76
C ILE A 127 1.30 -5.29 10.90
N ALA A 128 1.41 -3.99 10.57
CA ALA A 128 1.37 -2.92 11.56
C ALA A 128 0.05 -2.93 12.34
N ASP A 129 -1.08 -3.15 11.67
CA ASP A 129 -2.39 -3.25 12.30
C ASP A 129 -2.49 -4.43 13.28
N TYR A 130 -1.97 -5.58 12.90
CA TYR A 130 -1.90 -6.74 13.79
C TYR A 130 -1.09 -6.42 15.06
N PHE A 131 0.08 -5.81 14.93
CA PHE A 131 0.88 -5.41 16.09
C PHE A 131 0.17 -4.36 16.94
N TYR A 132 -0.43 -3.36 16.31
CA TYR A 132 -1.16 -2.30 17.00
C TYR A 132 -2.28 -2.86 17.87
N VAL A 133 -3.12 -3.74 17.30
CA VAL A 133 -4.21 -4.39 18.04
C VAL A 133 -3.68 -5.35 19.11
N PHE A 134 -2.64 -6.12 18.82
CA PHE A 134 -2.04 -7.05 19.78
C PHE A 134 -1.52 -6.32 21.02
N PHE A 135 -0.75 -5.24 20.84
CA PHE A 135 -0.26 -4.43 21.96
C PHE A 135 -1.39 -3.70 22.68
N SER A 136 -2.36 -3.14 21.93
CA SER A 136 -3.51 -2.47 22.54
C SER A 136 -4.33 -3.42 23.41
N ARG A 137 -4.55 -4.68 23.00
CA ARG A 137 -5.26 -5.68 23.83
C ARG A 137 -4.46 -6.11 25.05
N SER A 138 -3.14 -6.27 24.92
CA SER A 138 -2.24 -6.64 26.02
C SER A 138 -2.20 -5.58 27.13
N LEU A 139 -2.18 -4.29 26.77
CA LEU A 139 -2.12 -3.20 27.75
C LEU A 139 -3.43 -2.98 28.53
N TRP A 140 -4.59 -3.30 27.95
CA TRP A 140 -5.90 -3.13 28.61
C TRP A 140 -6.35 -4.35 29.44
N CYS A 141 -5.60 -5.45 29.40
CA CYS A 141 -5.80 -6.63 30.25
C CYS A 141 -4.90 -6.63 31.51
N ARG A 142 -4.24 -5.52 31.82
CA ARG A 142 -3.62 -5.23 33.12
C ARG A 142 -4.30 -4.03 33.75
#